data_AF-A0A3D2Z9Y7-F1
#
_entry.id   AF-A0A3D2Z9Y7-F1
#
_cell.length_a   1.000
_cell.length_b   1.000
_cell.length_c   1.000
_cell.angle_alpha   90.00
_cell.angle_beta   90.00
_cell.angle_gamma   90.00
#
_symmetry.space_group_name_H-M   'P 1'
#
loop_
_entity.id
_entity.type
_entity.pdbx_description
1 polymer ?
#
loop_
_entity_poly.entity_id
_entity_poly.type
_entity_poly.pdbx_seq_one_letter_code
_entity_poly.pdbx_strand_id
1 'polypeptide(L)'
;MTTVIIAILLAIAGNARAQVSLPGEVHPSLSFTADQVSLLQERITREPYATWWATILARAQEPPDPVTEERTKARYAKAAAFAWWMTGDSLYAHTSAGLLLDMKFPRDGGDLGEPHNEGEVVMQYAQAYDMLHPFLVGYPDSLSSVRDLLADEADRMFDGIVVEEFDLGFFGTLKIRLHETTDPRDLSITHLDNWHIRLYGGLGLAAYALADHAGSGGSDPQEWADRAHDLVTRSLAHVIDEEEGGYAESPFYQRYAADVYLPYAFALRSLSAIDLFSDPLLDRTHDWSVNIRLPNGRRPNTDDGHLDDTYGHYLAGVDADGAVHHWDWLNNENGPYVRGFNEPDAILFYDDTLPSQEPTRGPTIFMPAAGDAVFRTDWSTDATYLLLRGEHGRVREQGFGHEHADETSFILYAHGEMLAVDGGYINFTNHDKVNWGNAHSLIMIDGQGPPLDRISGAAVDGGEDAYIEQTLTHAAGDYAEVRAAYLDASLRRRVLFANREYFVIADEATSDHGRVYEWRLHGNGGGTSGGSYARDGSLGR
;
A
#
# COMPACT_ATOMS: atom_id res chain seq x y z
N MET A 1 35.56 24.52 -9.85
CA MET A 1 36.17 23.68 -8.80
C MET A 1 35.86 24.35 -7.47
N THR A 2 34.71 24.01 -6.90
CA THR A 2 34.28 24.54 -5.60
C THR A 2 33.83 23.32 -4.80
N THR A 3 34.68 22.94 -3.85
CA THR A 3 34.49 21.80 -2.96
C THR A 3 33.36 22.13 -1.99
N VAL A 4 32.22 21.45 -2.13
CA VAL A 4 31.16 21.47 -1.11
C VAL A 4 31.51 20.37 -0.11
N ILE A 5 31.86 20.78 1.10
CA ILE A 5 32.11 19.89 2.23
C ILE A 5 30.74 19.50 2.79
N ILE A 6 30.37 18.24 2.63
CA ILE A 6 29.16 17.63 3.23
C ILE A 6 29.46 17.39 4.71
N ALA A 7 28.74 18.06 5.59
CA ALA A 7 28.77 17.80 7.02
C ALA A 7 27.62 16.83 7.35
N ILE A 8 27.95 15.56 7.59
CA ILE A 8 27.01 14.56 8.08
C ILE A 8 26.81 14.80 9.58
N LEU A 9 25.60 15.22 9.95
CA LEU A 9 25.17 15.33 11.35
C LEU A 9 24.77 13.93 11.84
N LEU A 10 25.68 13.28 12.56
CA LEU A 10 25.38 12.09 13.36
C LEU A 10 24.45 12.46 14.51
N ALA A 11 23.16 12.12 14.38
CA ALA A 11 22.23 12.16 15.50
C ALA A 11 22.57 11.02 16.47
N ILE A 12 23.06 11.39 17.65
CA ILE A 12 23.27 10.46 18.75
C ILE A 12 21.91 10.14 19.35
N ALA A 13 21.45 8.89 19.19
CA ALA A 13 20.24 8.38 19.83
C ALA A 13 20.38 8.50 21.36
N GLY A 14 19.63 9.44 21.95
CA GLY A 14 19.42 9.46 23.40
C GLY A 14 18.55 8.27 23.78
N ASN A 15 18.81 7.67 24.96
CA ASN A 15 18.04 6.57 25.55
C ASN A 15 16.52 6.82 25.44
N ALA A 16 15.91 6.26 24.39
CA ALA A 16 14.47 6.24 24.23
C ALA A 16 13.91 5.26 25.28
N ARG A 17 12.79 5.63 25.89
CA ARG A 17 11.97 4.64 26.60
C ARG A 17 11.49 3.62 25.58
N ALA A 18 11.42 2.35 25.98
CA ALA A 18 10.75 1.32 25.21
C ALA A 18 9.36 1.83 24.79
N GLN A 19 9.11 1.85 23.48
CA GLN A 19 7.84 2.28 22.89
C GLN A 19 6.83 1.14 22.91
N VAL A 20 7.33 -0.11 22.82
CA VAL A 20 6.57 -1.35 22.84
C VAL A 20 6.99 -2.16 24.06
N SER A 21 6.08 -2.99 24.60
CA SER A 21 6.43 -3.99 25.61
C SER A 21 6.14 -5.37 25.05
N LEU A 22 7.16 -6.19 24.88
CA LEU A 22 6.95 -7.57 24.44
C LEU A 22 6.41 -8.44 25.59
N PRO A 23 5.38 -9.26 25.35
CA PRO A 23 4.99 -10.32 26.28
C PRO A 23 6.00 -11.46 26.20
N GLY A 24 6.00 -12.36 27.19
CA GLY A 24 6.72 -13.64 27.05
C GLY A 24 6.13 -14.50 25.93
N GLU A 25 6.92 -15.38 25.35
CA GLU A 25 6.52 -16.18 24.19
C GLU A 25 5.35 -17.12 24.52
N VAL A 26 4.31 -17.03 23.69
CA VAL A 26 3.18 -17.96 23.66
C VAL A 26 2.97 -18.32 22.20
N HIS A 27 2.81 -19.61 21.91
CA HIS A 27 2.67 -20.08 20.54
C HIS A 27 1.53 -21.11 20.39
N PRO A 28 0.67 -20.98 19.36
CA PRO A 28 0.59 -19.83 18.45
C PRO A 28 -0.02 -18.62 19.16
N SER A 29 0.39 -17.41 18.77
CA SER A 29 -0.21 -16.17 19.27
C SER A 29 -0.16 -14.99 18.30
N LEU A 30 0.66 -15.04 17.25
CA LEU A 30 0.79 -13.93 16.30
C LEU A 30 -0.51 -13.68 15.51
N SER A 31 -1.17 -14.75 15.08
CA SER A 31 -2.36 -14.65 14.22
C SER A 31 -3.60 -15.30 14.82
N PHE A 32 -3.42 -16.32 15.65
CA PHE A 32 -4.47 -16.95 16.45
C PHE A 32 -3.89 -17.68 17.66
N THR A 33 -4.74 -18.03 18.60
CA THR A 33 -4.44 -18.87 19.76
C THR A 33 -5.04 -20.27 19.61
N ALA A 34 -4.50 -21.24 20.34
CA ALA A 34 -4.90 -22.65 20.23
C ALA A 34 -6.41 -22.89 20.51
N ASP A 35 -7.07 -22.05 21.32
CA ASP A 35 -8.50 -22.14 21.61
C ASP A 35 -9.39 -21.67 20.44
N GLN A 36 -8.85 -20.94 19.46
CA GLN A 36 -9.59 -20.52 18.26
C GLN A 36 -9.64 -21.61 17.19
N VAL A 37 -8.85 -22.68 17.31
CA VAL A 37 -8.69 -23.71 16.27
C VAL A 37 -10.01 -24.40 15.92
N SER A 38 -10.88 -24.69 16.89
CA SER A 38 -12.18 -25.30 16.61
C SER A 38 -13.09 -24.41 15.76
N LEU A 39 -13.06 -23.09 15.99
CA LEU A 39 -13.80 -22.13 15.16
C LEU A 39 -13.22 -22.09 13.75
N LEU A 40 -11.90 -22.07 13.60
CA LEU A 40 -11.24 -22.06 12.30
C LEU A 40 -11.53 -23.34 11.50
N GLN A 41 -11.49 -24.50 12.15
CA GLN A 41 -11.87 -25.79 11.57
C GLN A 41 -13.34 -25.83 11.14
N GLU A 42 -14.24 -25.15 11.87
CA GLU A 42 -15.63 -24.99 11.44
C GLU A 42 -15.73 -24.08 10.21
N ARG A 43 -15.05 -22.92 10.23
CA ARG A 43 -15.05 -21.94 9.13
C ARG A 43 -14.69 -22.60 7.81
N ILE A 44 -13.59 -23.35 7.74
CA ILE A 44 -13.10 -23.97 6.49
C ILE A 44 -14.07 -24.99 5.85
N THR A 45 -15.15 -25.39 6.53
CA THR A 45 -16.16 -26.32 5.98
C THR A 45 -17.26 -25.63 5.16
N ARG A 46 -17.29 -24.30 5.10
CA ARG A 46 -18.36 -23.51 4.46
C ARG A 46 -17.81 -22.30 3.71
N GLU A 47 -18.56 -21.83 2.72
CA GLU A 47 -18.19 -20.63 1.97
C GLU A 47 -18.31 -19.35 2.82
N PRO A 48 -17.50 -18.30 2.54
CA PRO A 48 -16.44 -18.26 1.51
C PRO A 48 -15.11 -18.93 1.93
N TYR A 49 -14.98 -19.32 3.20
CA TYR A 49 -13.73 -19.86 3.76
C TYR A 49 -13.26 -21.16 3.09
N ALA A 50 -14.19 -22.02 2.66
CA ALA A 50 -13.89 -23.27 1.98
C ALA A 50 -13.08 -23.05 0.68
N THR A 51 -13.36 -21.97 -0.06
CA THR A 51 -12.59 -21.59 -1.26
C THR A 51 -11.14 -21.25 -0.91
N TRP A 52 -10.92 -20.39 0.09
CA TRP A 52 -9.57 -20.03 0.55
C TRP A 52 -8.82 -21.23 1.12
N TRP A 53 -9.52 -22.07 1.89
CA TRP A 53 -8.95 -23.30 2.44
C TRP A 53 -8.50 -24.27 1.35
N ALA A 54 -9.27 -24.44 0.27
CA ALA A 54 -8.87 -25.28 -0.85
C ALA A 54 -7.56 -24.79 -1.49
N THR A 55 -7.38 -23.47 -1.63
CA THR A 55 -6.12 -22.88 -2.12
C THR A 55 -4.95 -23.15 -1.16
N ILE A 56 -5.14 -22.99 0.14
CA ILE A 56 -4.10 -23.25 1.16
C ILE A 56 -3.72 -24.73 1.16
N LEU A 57 -4.71 -25.62 1.18
CA LEU A 57 -4.52 -27.06 1.23
C LEU A 57 -3.79 -27.57 -0.02
N ALA A 58 -4.14 -27.07 -1.21
CA ALA A 58 -3.44 -27.41 -2.44
C ALA A 58 -1.95 -27.04 -2.38
N ARG A 59 -1.61 -25.84 -1.88
CA ARG A 59 -0.21 -25.43 -1.70
C ARG A 59 0.51 -26.30 -0.66
N ALA A 60 -0.16 -26.65 0.44
CA ALA A 60 0.43 -27.50 1.48
C ALA A 60 0.68 -28.94 1.00
N GLN A 61 -0.17 -29.45 0.09
CA GLN A 61 -0.06 -30.80 -0.48
C GLN A 61 0.97 -30.90 -1.60
N GLU A 62 1.07 -29.87 -2.43
CA GLU A 62 1.90 -29.85 -3.63
C GLU A 62 2.85 -28.63 -3.61
N PRO A 63 3.78 -28.54 -2.63
CA PRO A 63 4.87 -27.57 -2.74
C PRO A 63 5.71 -27.86 -3.99
N PRO A 64 6.25 -26.84 -4.68
CA PRO A 64 7.19 -27.05 -5.77
C PRO A 64 8.35 -27.95 -5.34
N ASP A 65 8.84 -28.84 -6.21
CA ASP A 65 9.98 -29.70 -5.89
C ASP A 65 10.96 -29.75 -7.09
N PRO A 66 12.17 -29.16 -6.98
CA PRO A 66 12.68 -28.41 -5.81
C PRO A 66 12.03 -27.01 -5.70
N VAL A 67 11.83 -26.50 -4.47
CA VAL A 67 11.57 -25.08 -4.25
C VAL A 67 12.91 -24.33 -4.28
N THR A 68 13.18 -23.58 -5.34
CA THR A 68 14.46 -22.84 -5.47
C THR A 68 14.38 -21.39 -5.00
N GLU A 69 13.19 -20.79 -5.04
CA GLU A 69 13.01 -19.38 -4.69
C GLU A 69 12.65 -19.23 -3.21
N GLU A 70 13.43 -18.44 -2.48
CA GLU A 70 13.35 -18.34 -1.02
C GLU A 70 12.02 -17.76 -0.55
N ARG A 71 11.46 -16.78 -1.28
CA ARG A 71 10.14 -16.22 -0.94
C ARG A 71 9.03 -17.26 -1.03
N THR A 72 9.09 -18.13 -2.05
CA THR A 72 8.16 -19.26 -2.20
C THR A 72 8.28 -20.21 -1.01
N LYS A 73 9.47 -20.49 -0.47
CA LYS A 73 9.62 -21.35 0.72
C LYS A 73 8.85 -20.80 1.92
N ALA A 74 9.00 -19.52 2.26
CA ALA A 74 8.28 -18.90 3.38
C ALA A 74 6.75 -18.95 3.19
N ARG A 75 6.26 -18.63 1.98
CA ARG A 75 4.84 -18.66 1.65
C ARG A 75 4.24 -20.07 1.77
N TYR A 76 4.93 -21.09 1.27
CA TYR A 76 4.48 -22.47 1.37
C TYR A 76 4.65 -23.05 2.78
N ALA A 77 5.65 -22.58 3.55
CA ALA A 77 5.78 -22.92 4.96
C ALA A 77 4.56 -22.43 5.76
N LYS A 78 4.12 -21.16 5.59
CA LYS A 78 2.91 -20.66 6.26
C LYS A 78 1.67 -21.50 5.88
N ALA A 79 1.49 -21.80 4.60
CA ALA A 79 0.38 -22.63 4.14
C ALA A 79 0.38 -24.03 4.79
N ALA A 80 1.55 -24.67 4.85
CA ALA A 80 1.70 -25.99 5.48
C ALA A 80 1.51 -25.95 7.00
N ALA A 81 2.04 -24.94 7.70
CA ALA A 81 1.83 -24.75 9.13
C ALA A 81 0.35 -24.54 9.46
N PHE A 82 -0.36 -23.73 8.68
CA PHE A 82 -1.80 -23.54 8.85
C PHE A 82 -2.58 -24.84 8.56
N ALA A 83 -2.23 -25.56 7.49
CA ALA A 83 -2.87 -26.82 7.14
C ALA A 83 -2.69 -27.90 8.20
N TRP A 84 -1.56 -27.93 8.91
CA TRP A 84 -1.34 -28.80 10.06
C TRP A 84 -2.38 -28.55 11.16
N TRP A 85 -2.62 -27.29 11.54
CA TRP A 85 -3.63 -26.95 12.55
C TRP A 85 -5.06 -27.32 12.11
N MET A 86 -5.36 -27.16 10.83
CA MET A 86 -6.70 -27.42 10.30
C MET A 86 -7.01 -28.93 10.16
N THR A 87 -5.99 -29.76 9.97
CA THR A 87 -6.17 -31.19 9.65
C THR A 87 -5.66 -32.14 10.73
N GLY A 88 -4.72 -31.70 11.57
CA GLY A 88 -3.96 -32.55 12.49
C GLY A 88 -2.93 -33.45 11.82
N ASP A 89 -2.74 -33.36 10.49
CA ASP A 89 -1.78 -34.20 9.77
C ASP A 89 -0.35 -33.68 9.96
N SER A 90 0.46 -34.45 10.68
CA SER A 90 1.86 -34.13 10.93
C SER A 90 2.71 -34.01 9.66
N LEU A 91 2.27 -34.56 8.51
CA LEU A 91 2.98 -34.38 7.25
C LEU A 91 3.15 -32.90 6.91
N TYR A 92 2.10 -32.09 7.09
CA TYR A 92 2.18 -30.66 6.80
C TYR A 92 3.12 -29.92 7.77
N ALA A 93 3.18 -30.35 9.04
CA ALA A 93 4.15 -29.81 10.00
C ALA A 93 5.60 -30.12 9.58
N HIS A 94 5.88 -31.36 9.14
CA HIS A 94 7.19 -31.73 8.61
C HIS A 94 7.53 -30.95 7.33
N THR A 95 6.58 -30.78 6.42
CA THR A 95 6.75 -29.96 5.20
C THR A 95 7.10 -28.52 5.56
N SER A 96 6.35 -27.90 6.47
CA SER A 96 6.64 -26.55 6.95
C SER A 96 8.02 -26.45 7.58
N ALA A 97 8.38 -27.38 8.48
CA ALA A 97 9.69 -27.40 9.11
C ALA A 97 10.82 -27.50 8.09
N GLY A 98 10.68 -28.40 7.10
CA GLY A 98 11.66 -28.57 6.03
C GLY A 98 11.86 -27.31 5.20
N LEU A 99 10.77 -26.62 4.84
CA LEU A 99 10.84 -25.38 4.07
C LEU A 99 11.50 -24.23 4.84
N LEU A 100 11.20 -24.09 6.14
CA LEU A 100 11.83 -23.07 6.98
C LEU A 100 13.33 -23.34 7.15
N LEU A 101 13.72 -24.61 7.39
CA LEU A 101 15.12 -25.01 7.56
C LEU A 101 15.95 -24.95 6.27
N ASP A 102 15.32 -25.16 5.11
CA ASP A 102 15.98 -25.06 3.80
C ASP A 102 16.08 -23.61 3.30
N MET A 103 15.38 -22.68 3.93
CA MET A 103 15.39 -21.29 3.51
C MET A 103 16.75 -20.65 3.79
N LYS A 104 17.22 -19.85 2.83
CA LYS A 104 18.45 -19.08 2.94
C LYS A 104 18.11 -17.60 2.97
N PHE A 105 18.47 -16.94 4.06
CA PHE A 105 18.45 -15.49 4.14
C PHE A 105 19.68 -14.90 3.43
N PRO A 106 19.73 -13.58 3.15
CA PRO A 106 20.84 -12.97 2.43
C PRO A 106 22.22 -13.18 3.06
N ARG A 107 22.32 -13.31 4.40
CA ARG A 107 23.57 -13.66 5.10
C ARG A 107 24.14 -15.03 4.67
N ASP A 108 23.26 -15.95 4.26
CA ASP A 108 23.61 -17.30 3.80
C ASP A 108 23.61 -17.42 2.26
N GLY A 109 23.60 -16.29 1.55
CA GLY A 109 23.62 -16.23 0.09
C GLY A 109 22.27 -16.51 -0.57
N GLY A 110 21.16 -16.39 0.18
CA GLY A 110 19.82 -16.34 -0.39
C GLY A 110 19.51 -15.00 -1.04
N ASP A 111 18.46 -14.97 -1.86
CA ASP A 111 17.96 -13.77 -2.53
C ASP A 111 16.48 -13.59 -2.22
N LEU A 112 16.16 -12.50 -1.54
CA LEU A 112 14.80 -12.12 -1.18
C LEU A 112 14.27 -10.95 -2.03
N GLY A 113 15.09 -10.43 -2.95
CA GLY A 113 14.83 -9.23 -3.74
C GLY A 113 15.03 -7.95 -2.94
N GLU A 114 14.23 -6.94 -3.26
CA GLU A 114 14.30 -5.62 -2.63
C GLU A 114 13.71 -5.60 -1.19
N PRO A 115 14.12 -4.65 -0.33
CA PRO A 115 13.71 -4.55 1.08
C PRO A 115 12.22 -4.78 1.38
N HIS A 116 11.33 -4.22 0.56
CA HIS A 116 9.89 -4.35 0.72
C HIS A 116 9.37 -5.80 0.54
N ASN A 117 10.10 -6.63 -0.22
CA ASN A 117 9.84 -8.07 -0.36
C ASN A 117 10.40 -8.84 0.82
N GLU A 118 11.56 -8.44 1.34
CA GLU A 118 12.19 -9.08 2.51
C GLU A 118 11.28 -8.96 3.74
N GLY A 119 10.67 -7.79 3.96
CA GLY A 119 9.66 -7.58 5.01
C GLY A 119 8.47 -8.55 4.92
N GLU A 120 7.97 -8.81 3.71
CA GLU A 120 6.93 -9.81 3.48
C GLU A 120 7.43 -11.22 3.84
N VAL A 121 8.63 -11.61 3.38
CA VAL A 121 9.19 -12.94 3.66
C VAL A 121 9.34 -13.17 5.16
N VAL A 122 9.86 -12.19 5.88
CA VAL A 122 10.05 -12.26 7.33
C VAL A 122 8.72 -12.35 8.05
N MET A 123 7.71 -11.58 7.64
CA MET A 123 6.33 -11.74 8.14
C MET A 123 5.84 -13.19 7.96
N GLN A 124 5.95 -13.74 6.74
CA GLN A 124 5.45 -15.09 6.42
C GLN A 124 6.20 -16.17 7.21
N TYR A 125 7.53 -16.03 7.33
CA TYR A 125 8.36 -16.94 8.11
C TYR A 125 8.02 -16.89 9.60
N ALA A 126 7.88 -15.69 10.18
CA ALA A 126 7.50 -15.50 11.57
C ALA A 126 6.13 -16.12 11.88
N GLN A 127 5.14 -15.91 11.01
CA GLN A 127 3.81 -16.51 11.15
C GLN A 127 3.85 -18.04 11.03
N ALA A 128 4.62 -18.58 10.07
CA ALA A 128 4.80 -20.03 9.92
C ALA A 128 5.47 -20.64 11.16
N TYR A 129 6.53 -20.01 11.67
CA TYR A 129 7.23 -20.42 12.87
C TYR A 129 6.33 -20.40 14.11
N ASP A 130 5.60 -19.30 14.35
CA ASP A 130 4.66 -19.18 15.48
C ASP A 130 3.62 -20.31 15.47
N MET A 131 3.04 -20.60 14.31
CA MET A 131 2.12 -21.72 14.14
C MET A 131 2.79 -23.06 14.39
N LEU A 132 4.02 -23.25 13.92
CA LEU A 132 4.74 -24.53 13.94
C LEU A 132 5.45 -24.80 15.27
N HIS A 133 5.67 -23.79 16.11
CA HIS A 133 6.44 -23.91 17.35
C HIS A 133 6.04 -25.11 18.23
N PRO A 134 4.75 -25.38 18.52
CA PRO A 134 4.38 -26.53 19.35
C PRO A 134 4.81 -27.89 18.78
N PHE A 135 4.93 -28.02 17.45
CA PHE A 135 5.49 -29.19 16.80
C PHE A 135 7.01 -29.25 16.95
N LEU A 136 7.70 -28.12 16.74
CA LEU A 136 9.15 -28.01 16.81
C LEU A 136 9.73 -28.22 18.21
N VAL A 137 8.95 -28.07 19.29
CA VAL A 137 9.37 -28.46 20.65
C VAL A 137 9.86 -29.92 20.73
N GLY A 138 9.32 -30.80 19.88
CA GLY A 138 9.79 -32.19 19.75
C GLY A 138 11.13 -32.37 19.01
N TYR A 139 11.63 -31.30 18.38
CA TYR A 139 12.81 -31.26 17.51
C TYR A 139 13.71 -30.07 17.90
N PRO A 140 14.36 -30.11 19.08
CA PRO A 140 15.02 -28.94 19.66
C PRO A 140 16.12 -28.33 18.77
N ASP A 141 16.86 -29.15 18.02
CA ASP A 141 17.87 -28.65 17.08
C ASP A 141 17.22 -27.86 15.94
N SER A 142 16.14 -28.39 15.35
CA SER A 142 15.35 -27.70 14.32
C SER A 142 14.68 -26.44 14.86
N LEU A 143 14.17 -26.48 16.09
CA LEU A 143 13.59 -25.32 16.75
C LEU A 143 14.62 -24.20 16.91
N SER A 144 15.82 -24.52 17.41
CA SER A 144 16.92 -23.55 17.52
C SER A 144 17.24 -22.98 16.15
N SER A 145 17.49 -23.83 15.15
CA SER A 145 17.86 -23.36 13.81
C SER A 145 16.80 -22.47 13.17
N VAL A 146 15.51 -22.81 13.29
CA VAL A 146 14.43 -21.96 12.74
C VAL A 146 14.39 -20.59 13.42
N ARG A 147 14.58 -20.55 14.75
CA ARG A 147 14.63 -19.31 15.54
C ARG A 147 15.87 -18.47 15.22
N ASP A 148 17.04 -19.11 15.18
CA ASP A 148 18.33 -18.47 14.92
C ASP A 148 18.35 -17.84 13.51
N LEU A 149 17.81 -18.53 12.48
CA LEU A 149 17.67 -17.99 11.13
C LEU A 149 16.82 -16.72 11.10
N LEU A 150 15.68 -16.72 11.80
CA LEU A 150 14.80 -15.55 11.88
C LEU A 150 15.44 -14.41 12.69
N ALA A 151 16.13 -14.73 13.78
CA ALA A 151 16.83 -13.76 14.61
C ALA A 151 17.98 -13.06 13.85
N ASP A 152 18.76 -13.82 13.08
CA ASP A 152 19.85 -13.29 12.26
C ASP A 152 19.35 -12.33 11.18
N GLU A 153 18.21 -12.62 10.58
CA GLU A 153 17.58 -11.73 9.61
C GLU A 153 16.94 -10.50 10.27
N ALA A 154 16.26 -10.67 11.40
CA ALA A 154 15.69 -9.57 12.16
C ALA A 154 16.76 -8.57 12.60
N ASP A 155 17.91 -9.05 13.08
CA ASP A 155 19.09 -8.23 13.38
C ASP A 155 19.60 -7.48 12.13
N ARG A 156 19.66 -8.13 10.96
CA ARG A 156 20.06 -7.45 9.71
C ARG A 156 19.08 -6.34 9.30
N MET A 157 17.78 -6.58 9.46
CA MET A 157 16.75 -5.57 9.19
C MET A 157 16.79 -4.41 10.19
N PHE A 158 17.07 -4.71 11.47
CA PHE A 158 17.27 -3.71 12.52
C PHE A 158 18.47 -2.81 12.23
N ASP A 159 19.60 -3.41 11.83
CA ASP A 159 20.78 -2.70 11.34
C ASP A 159 20.46 -1.81 10.13
N GLY A 160 19.46 -2.19 9.32
CA GLY A 160 19.00 -1.52 8.12
C GLY A 160 19.59 -2.11 6.84
N ILE A 161 18.74 -2.44 5.87
CA ILE A 161 19.17 -2.98 4.59
C ILE A 161 19.90 -1.91 3.78
N VAL A 162 21.08 -2.27 3.26
CA VAL A 162 21.86 -1.39 2.38
C VAL A 162 21.18 -1.31 1.03
N VAL A 163 20.80 -0.11 0.61
CA VAL A 163 20.14 0.15 -0.68
C VAL A 163 21.07 0.84 -1.68
N GLU A 164 22.08 1.55 -1.20
CA GLU A 164 23.11 2.15 -2.05
C GLU A 164 24.51 1.96 -1.46
N GLU A 165 25.49 1.80 -2.34
CA GLU A 165 26.89 1.60 -1.97
C GLU A 165 27.80 2.46 -2.86
N PHE A 166 28.59 3.33 -2.25
CA PHE A 166 29.51 4.24 -2.94
C PHE A 166 30.97 3.89 -2.59
N ASP A 167 31.75 3.49 -3.59
CA ASP A 167 33.19 3.32 -3.45
C ASP A 167 33.89 4.69 -3.43
N LEU A 168 34.41 5.08 -2.27
CA LEU A 168 35.16 6.32 -2.06
C LEU A 168 36.69 6.09 -2.21
N GLY A 169 37.09 4.96 -2.79
CA GLY A 169 38.48 4.58 -3.01
C GLY A 169 39.23 4.41 -1.68
N PHE A 170 40.25 5.23 -1.45
CA PHE A 170 41.09 5.12 -0.24
C PHE A 170 40.31 5.36 1.07
N PHE A 171 39.15 6.03 1.01
CA PHE A 171 38.31 6.29 2.18
C PHE A 171 37.35 5.14 2.53
N GLY A 172 37.40 4.04 1.77
CA GLY A 172 36.53 2.88 1.95
C GLY A 172 35.19 3.03 1.24
N THR A 173 34.21 2.27 1.72
CA THR A 173 32.89 2.20 1.09
C THR A 173 31.83 2.81 2.00
N LEU A 174 31.08 3.78 1.47
CA LEU A 174 29.91 4.34 2.13
C LEU A 174 28.70 3.49 1.77
N LYS A 175 27.98 3.01 2.79
CA LYS A 175 26.73 2.25 2.64
C LYS A 175 25.59 3.11 3.15
N ILE A 176 24.59 3.32 2.31
CA ILE A 176 23.34 3.99 2.71
C ILE A 176 22.32 2.91 2.97
N ARG A 177 21.74 2.93 4.15
CA ARG A 177 20.68 2.01 4.55
C ARG A 177 19.32 2.60 4.27
N LEU A 178 18.31 1.75 4.11
CA LEU A 178 16.95 2.17 3.78
C LEU A 178 16.46 3.32 4.69
N HIS A 179 16.52 3.13 6.01
CA HIS A 179 16.08 4.14 6.99
C HIS A 179 17.02 5.36 7.13
N GLU A 180 18.14 5.37 6.41
CA GLU A 180 19.08 6.50 6.33
C GLU A 180 18.91 7.25 5.01
N THR A 181 18.03 6.80 4.11
CA THR A 181 17.78 7.47 2.84
C THR A 181 17.22 8.87 3.09
N THR A 182 17.80 9.85 2.42
CA THR A 182 17.38 11.25 2.53
C THR A 182 16.68 11.69 1.27
N ASP A 183 15.73 12.61 1.41
CA ASP A 183 15.11 13.26 0.26
C ASP A 183 16.20 14.04 -0.52
N PRO A 184 16.43 13.76 -1.82
CA PRO A 184 17.41 14.48 -2.61
C PRO A 184 17.06 15.95 -2.88
N ARG A 185 15.81 16.36 -2.64
CA ARG A 185 15.34 17.76 -2.69
C ARG A 185 15.75 18.53 -1.42
N ASP A 186 15.73 17.85 -0.27
CA ASP A 186 16.20 18.38 1.03
C ASP A 186 16.85 17.28 1.87
N LEU A 187 18.19 17.26 1.89
CA LEU A 187 18.98 16.26 2.60
C LEU A 187 18.83 16.28 4.13
N SER A 188 18.10 17.24 4.69
CA SER A 188 17.75 17.26 6.11
C SER A 188 16.53 16.41 6.45
N ILE A 189 15.79 15.96 5.44
CA ILE A 189 14.59 15.13 5.56
C ILE A 189 14.97 13.68 5.25
N THR A 190 14.58 12.77 6.13
CA THR A 190 14.63 11.33 5.87
C THR A 190 13.46 10.96 4.97
N HIS A 191 13.76 10.32 3.84
CA HIS A 191 12.75 9.75 2.94
C HIS A 191 12.12 8.51 3.60
N LEU A 192 10.79 8.42 3.58
CA LEU A 192 10.04 7.29 4.12
C LEU A 192 8.90 6.94 3.16
N ASP A 193 8.62 5.65 2.98
CA ASP A 193 7.68 5.17 1.95
C ASP A 193 7.12 3.78 2.27
N ASN A 194 6.39 3.19 1.32
CA ASN A 194 5.88 1.84 1.40
C ASN A 194 6.97 0.77 1.67
N TRP A 195 8.23 0.97 1.25
CA TRP A 195 9.30 0.02 1.53
C TRP A 195 9.62 -0.04 3.02
N HIS A 196 9.65 1.13 3.66
CA HIS A 196 9.86 1.23 5.10
C HIS A 196 8.72 0.56 5.86
N ILE A 197 7.46 0.86 5.51
CA ILE A 197 6.29 0.28 6.18
C ILE A 197 6.33 -1.25 6.09
N ARG A 198 6.59 -1.79 4.91
CA ARG A 198 6.62 -3.25 4.69
C ARG A 198 7.81 -3.91 5.36
N LEU A 199 9.00 -3.32 5.28
CA LEU A 199 10.19 -3.88 5.90
C LEU A 199 10.01 -3.97 7.42
N TYR A 200 9.65 -2.85 8.04
CA TYR A 200 9.62 -2.74 9.48
C TYR A 200 8.37 -3.40 10.10
N GLY A 201 7.26 -3.53 9.36
CA GLY A 201 6.14 -4.37 9.77
C GLY A 201 6.53 -5.86 9.86
N GLY A 202 7.35 -6.35 8.92
CA GLY A 202 7.94 -7.69 8.98
C GLY A 202 8.86 -7.88 10.20
N LEU A 203 9.74 -6.90 10.46
CA LEU A 203 10.61 -6.90 11.64
C LEU A 203 9.80 -6.96 12.94
N GLY A 204 8.71 -6.19 13.02
CA GLY A 204 7.82 -6.18 14.17
C GLY A 204 7.21 -7.56 14.45
N LEU A 205 6.73 -8.26 13.43
CA LEU A 205 6.20 -9.62 13.59
C LEU A 205 7.28 -10.63 14.00
N ALA A 206 8.50 -10.50 13.47
CA ALA A 206 9.63 -11.33 13.92
C ALA A 206 9.97 -11.08 15.40
N ALA A 207 9.95 -9.83 15.86
CA ALA A 207 10.18 -9.47 17.25
C ALA A 207 9.17 -10.11 18.20
N TYR A 208 7.86 -10.08 17.86
CA TYR A 208 6.84 -10.76 18.66
C TYR A 208 6.95 -12.28 18.63
N ALA A 209 7.31 -12.88 17.49
CA ALA A 209 7.55 -14.33 17.40
C ALA A 209 8.74 -14.78 18.26
N LEU A 210 9.73 -13.92 18.45
CA LEU A 210 11.00 -14.24 19.11
C LEU A 210 11.15 -13.55 20.46
N ALA A 211 10.06 -13.19 21.14
CA ALA A 211 10.11 -12.32 22.31
C ALA A 211 11.03 -12.79 23.47
N ASP A 212 11.27 -14.09 23.61
CA ASP A 212 12.15 -14.71 24.62
C ASP A 212 13.51 -15.15 24.02
N HIS A 213 13.78 -14.82 22.75
CA HIS A 213 15.09 -15.05 22.12
C HIS A 213 16.16 -14.12 22.70
N ALA A 214 17.40 -14.60 22.77
CA ALA A 214 18.53 -13.81 23.27
C ALA A 214 19.03 -12.72 22.29
N GLY A 215 18.33 -12.49 21.18
CA GLY A 215 18.82 -11.68 20.07
C GLY A 215 19.89 -12.34 19.20
N SER A 216 20.40 -11.59 18.23
CA SER A 216 21.55 -11.94 17.40
C SER A 216 22.30 -10.67 17.00
N GLY A 217 23.55 -10.78 16.53
CA GLY A 217 24.33 -9.68 15.94
C GLY A 217 24.59 -8.44 16.81
N GLY A 218 24.12 -8.43 18.05
CA GLY A 218 24.24 -7.29 18.97
C GLY A 218 22.93 -6.55 19.23
N SER A 219 21.82 -7.00 18.64
CA SER A 219 20.48 -6.49 18.90
C SER A 219 19.53 -7.58 19.41
N ASP A 220 18.47 -7.18 20.10
CA ASP A 220 17.49 -8.10 20.70
C ASP A 220 16.03 -7.85 20.24
N PRO A 221 15.10 -8.79 20.50
CA PRO A 221 13.70 -8.66 20.09
C PRO A 221 13.02 -7.39 20.58
N GLN A 222 13.36 -6.89 21.77
CA GLN A 222 12.75 -5.68 22.30
C GLN A 222 13.20 -4.44 21.51
N GLU A 223 14.48 -4.37 21.15
CA GLU A 223 15.02 -3.32 20.27
C GLU A 223 14.41 -3.40 18.86
N TRP A 224 14.20 -4.62 18.33
CA TRP A 224 13.52 -4.83 17.06
C TRP A 224 12.07 -4.33 17.10
N ALA A 225 11.34 -4.63 18.16
CA ALA A 225 9.96 -4.19 18.34
C ALA A 225 9.84 -2.67 18.43
N ASP A 226 10.72 -2.01 19.19
CA ASP A 226 10.77 -0.56 19.32
C ASP A 226 11.10 0.11 17.98
N ARG A 227 12.08 -0.42 17.25
CA ARG A 227 12.45 0.07 15.90
C ARG A 227 11.31 -0.10 14.90
N ALA A 228 10.67 -1.26 14.91
CA ALA A 228 9.57 -1.59 14.02
C ALA A 228 8.39 -0.63 14.22
N HIS A 229 7.96 -0.44 15.46
CA HIS A 229 6.85 0.47 15.78
C HIS A 229 7.16 1.91 15.38
N ASP A 230 8.35 2.41 15.72
CA ASP A 230 8.79 3.76 15.38
C ASP A 230 8.80 3.99 13.86
N LEU A 231 9.42 3.08 13.08
CA LEU A 231 9.52 3.27 11.63
C LEU A 231 8.20 3.04 10.91
N VAL A 232 7.38 2.05 11.31
CA VAL A 232 6.06 1.86 10.71
C VAL A 232 5.18 3.09 10.93
N THR A 233 5.06 3.58 12.16
CA THR A 233 4.18 4.73 12.48
C THR A 233 4.70 6.04 11.89
N ARG A 234 6.02 6.29 11.90
CA ARG A 234 6.59 7.49 11.24
C ARG A 234 6.43 7.45 9.72
N SER A 235 6.60 6.29 9.09
CA SER A 235 6.40 6.16 7.65
C SER A 235 4.93 6.35 7.25
N LEU A 236 3.99 5.77 8.00
CA LEU A 236 2.55 6.03 7.79
C LEU A 236 2.22 7.53 7.93
N ALA A 237 2.72 8.19 8.98
CA ALA A 237 2.55 9.64 9.17
C ALA A 237 3.27 10.50 8.12
N HIS A 238 4.24 9.94 7.41
CA HIS A 238 4.95 10.64 6.34
C HIS A 238 4.12 10.70 5.07
N VAL A 239 3.51 9.57 4.68
CA VAL A 239 2.81 9.39 3.40
C VAL A 239 1.29 9.58 3.46
N ILE A 240 0.69 9.63 4.65
CA ILE A 240 -0.75 9.85 4.81
C ILE A 240 -1.03 11.31 5.17
N ASP A 241 -1.97 11.93 4.47
CA ASP A 241 -2.52 13.22 4.84
C ASP A 241 -3.26 13.18 6.18
N GLU A 242 -2.99 14.17 7.03
CA GLU A 242 -3.48 14.20 8.39
C GLU A 242 -4.95 14.60 8.48
N GLU A 243 -5.51 15.29 7.50
CA GLU A 243 -6.88 15.83 7.57
C GLU A 243 -7.93 14.86 7.00
N GLU A 244 -7.63 14.27 5.85
CA GLU A 244 -8.58 13.50 5.05
C GLU A 244 -8.03 12.14 4.60
N GLY A 245 -6.77 11.81 4.91
CA GLY A 245 -6.23 10.46 4.78
C GLY A 245 -5.72 10.07 3.39
N GLY A 246 -5.60 11.02 2.47
CA GLY A 246 -4.97 10.81 1.16
C GLY A 246 -3.61 10.12 1.30
N TYR A 247 -3.35 9.09 0.49
CA TYR A 247 -2.10 8.33 0.53
C TYR A 247 -1.21 8.75 -0.64
N ALA A 248 -0.07 9.36 -0.33
CA ALA A 248 0.78 10.07 -1.28
C ALA A 248 1.29 9.21 -2.45
N GLU A 249 1.47 7.91 -2.25
CA GLU A 249 2.03 7.02 -3.29
C GLU A 249 0.96 6.37 -4.20
N SER A 250 -0.30 6.85 -4.18
CA SER A 250 -1.51 6.26 -4.80
C SER A 250 -2.28 5.25 -3.94
N PRO A 251 -3.58 4.99 -4.24
CA PRO A 251 -4.34 3.92 -3.61
C PRO A 251 -3.76 2.52 -3.82
N PHE A 252 -3.03 2.28 -4.92
CA PHE A 252 -2.37 1.00 -5.17
C PHE A 252 -1.28 0.73 -4.14
N TYR A 253 -0.44 1.72 -3.86
CA TYR A 253 0.63 1.58 -2.87
C TYR A 253 0.14 1.66 -1.43
N GLN A 254 -1.00 2.31 -1.17
CA GLN A 254 -1.71 2.21 0.11
C GLN A 254 -2.06 0.74 0.41
N ARG A 255 -2.71 0.07 -0.54
CA ARG A 255 -3.02 -1.37 -0.42
C ARG A 255 -1.73 -2.19 -0.35
N TYR A 256 -0.73 -1.86 -1.18
CA TYR A 256 0.54 -2.56 -1.16
C TYR A 256 1.21 -2.52 0.22
N ALA A 257 1.26 -1.36 0.89
CA ALA A 257 1.78 -1.28 2.25
C ALA A 257 0.92 -2.09 3.24
N ALA A 258 -0.40 -2.09 3.07
CA ALA A 258 -1.38 -2.77 3.92
C ALA A 258 -1.20 -4.29 4.00
N ASP A 259 -0.59 -4.90 2.98
CA ASP A 259 -0.22 -6.33 2.95
C ASP A 259 0.52 -6.81 4.21
N VAL A 260 1.30 -5.91 4.83
CA VAL A 260 2.20 -6.22 5.95
C VAL A 260 1.80 -5.47 7.21
N TYR A 261 1.45 -4.17 7.11
CA TYR A 261 1.12 -3.43 8.33
C TYR A 261 -0.22 -3.86 8.95
N LEU A 262 -1.19 -4.35 8.19
CA LEU A 262 -2.46 -4.83 8.77
C LEU A 262 -2.25 -6.09 9.62
N PRO A 263 -1.56 -7.15 9.15
CA PRO A 263 -1.16 -8.26 10.02
C PRO A 263 -0.37 -7.81 11.25
N TYR A 264 0.55 -6.86 11.10
CA TYR A 264 1.30 -6.30 12.22
C TYR A 264 0.41 -5.56 13.23
N ALA A 265 -0.57 -4.77 12.76
CA ALA A 265 -1.55 -4.10 13.60
C ALA A 265 -2.41 -5.08 14.42
N PHE A 266 -2.78 -6.23 13.85
CA PHE A 266 -3.45 -7.31 14.59
C PHE A 266 -2.56 -7.90 15.69
N ALA A 267 -1.28 -8.11 15.42
CA ALA A 267 -0.31 -8.57 16.41
C ALA A 267 -0.16 -7.55 17.55
N LEU A 268 0.01 -6.26 17.23
CA LEU A 268 0.07 -5.19 18.22
C LEU A 268 -1.19 -5.18 19.11
N ARG A 269 -2.38 -5.21 18.51
CA ARG A 269 -3.66 -5.19 19.23
C ARG A 269 -3.82 -6.40 20.15
N SER A 270 -3.32 -7.56 19.75
CA SER A 270 -3.52 -8.82 20.47
C SER A 270 -2.47 -9.07 21.55
N LEU A 271 -1.22 -8.63 21.31
CA LEU A 271 -0.06 -8.96 22.12
C LEU A 271 0.51 -7.77 22.91
N SER A 272 -0.03 -6.57 22.71
CA SER A 272 0.40 -5.36 23.38
C SER A 272 -0.78 -4.48 23.79
N ALA A 273 -0.49 -3.30 24.33
CA ALA A 273 -1.49 -2.27 24.65
C ALA A 273 -1.74 -1.27 23.51
N ILE A 274 -1.20 -1.52 22.32
CA ILE A 274 -1.24 -0.63 21.16
C ILE A 274 -2.31 -1.13 20.18
N ASP A 275 -3.26 -0.28 19.84
CA ASP A 275 -4.29 -0.57 18.84
C ASP A 275 -4.22 0.45 17.69
N LEU A 276 -3.51 0.09 16.62
CA LEU A 276 -3.37 0.94 15.44
C LEU A 276 -4.69 1.14 14.70
N PHE A 277 -5.67 0.24 14.84
CA PHE A 277 -7.00 0.43 14.24
C PHE A 277 -7.81 1.55 14.90
N SER A 278 -7.37 2.02 16.07
CA SER A 278 -7.93 3.20 16.72
C SER A 278 -7.17 4.50 16.40
N ASP A 279 -6.10 4.41 15.61
CA ASP A 279 -5.33 5.58 15.17
C ASP A 279 -6.16 6.36 14.13
N PRO A 280 -6.47 7.65 14.38
CA PRO A 280 -7.24 8.45 13.45
C PRO A 280 -6.60 8.58 12.06
N LEU A 281 -5.29 8.44 11.93
CA LEU A 281 -4.60 8.48 10.64
C LEU A 281 -4.94 7.24 9.79
N LEU A 282 -4.99 6.06 10.42
CA LEU A 282 -5.34 4.81 9.74
C LEU A 282 -6.82 4.77 9.36
N ASP A 283 -7.69 5.18 10.29
CA ASP A 283 -9.12 5.33 10.05
C ASP A 283 -9.38 6.21 8.82
N ARG A 284 -8.76 7.40 8.77
CA ARG A 284 -8.90 8.33 7.64
C ARG A 284 -8.38 7.78 6.32
N THR A 285 -7.21 7.12 6.29
CA THR A 285 -6.69 6.61 5.01
C THR A 285 -7.54 5.48 4.44
N HIS A 286 -8.12 4.65 5.31
CA HIS A 286 -9.03 3.61 4.86
C HIS A 286 -10.40 4.17 4.46
N ASP A 287 -10.91 5.23 5.11
CA ASP A 287 -12.12 5.91 4.64
C ASP A 287 -11.89 6.65 3.31
N TRP A 288 -10.74 7.32 3.12
CA TRP A 288 -10.32 7.91 1.85
C TRP A 288 -10.35 6.88 0.72
N SER A 289 -9.78 5.69 0.93
CA SER A 289 -9.81 4.59 -0.04
C SER A 289 -11.23 4.18 -0.44
N VAL A 290 -12.20 4.22 0.49
CA VAL A 290 -13.61 3.99 0.18
C VAL A 290 -14.22 5.18 -0.58
N ASN A 291 -13.85 6.41 -0.24
CA ASN A 291 -14.38 7.62 -0.89
C ASN A 291 -14.05 7.67 -2.39
N ILE A 292 -12.81 7.32 -2.76
CA ILE A 292 -12.35 7.32 -4.16
C ILE A 292 -12.75 6.06 -4.95
N ARG A 293 -13.43 5.08 -4.34
CA ARG A 293 -13.76 3.82 -5.03
C ARG A 293 -14.54 4.05 -6.33
N LEU A 294 -14.16 3.37 -7.39
CA LEU A 294 -14.93 3.32 -8.62
C LEU A 294 -16.26 2.56 -8.40
N PRO A 295 -17.28 2.77 -9.25
CA PRO A 295 -18.56 2.07 -9.12
C PRO A 295 -18.44 0.53 -9.16
N ASN A 296 -17.43 -0.01 -9.86
CA ASN A 296 -17.13 -1.44 -9.88
C ASN A 296 -16.44 -1.96 -8.60
N GLY A 297 -16.24 -1.12 -7.59
CA GLY A 297 -15.63 -1.46 -6.29
C GLY A 297 -14.10 -1.45 -6.27
N ARG A 298 -13.45 -1.14 -7.39
CA ARG A 298 -11.99 -0.99 -7.47
C ARG A 298 -11.55 0.42 -7.18
N ARG A 299 -10.25 0.65 -7.04
CA ARG A 299 -9.65 1.97 -6.85
C ARG A 299 -9.20 2.54 -8.19
N PRO A 300 -9.23 3.88 -8.35
CA PRO A 300 -8.75 4.53 -9.56
C PRO A 300 -7.24 4.33 -9.71
N ASN A 301 -6.78 4.34 -10.95
CA ASN A 301 -5.37 4.16 -11.33
C ASN A 301 -4.64 5.52 -11.42
N THR A 302 -4.67 6.31 -10.34
CA THR A 302 -3.90 7.55 -10.23
C THR A 302 -2.45 7.25 -9.89
N ASP A 303 -1.56 8.16 -10.26
CA ASP A 303 -0.12 8.10 -10.03
C ASP A 303 0.46 6.74 -10.44
N ASP A 304 1.42 6.19 -9.71
CA ASP A 304 1.88 4.80 -9.89
C ASP A 304 0.86 3.74 -9.39
N GLY A 305 -0.41 3.92 -9.78
CA GLY A 305 -1.51 3.02 -9.48
C GLY A 305 -2.00 2.16 -10.65
N HIS A 306 -2.29 0.90 -10.36
CA HIS A 306 -3.19 0.08 -11.19
C HIS A 306 -4.64 0.29 -10.72
N LEU A 307 -5.62 -0.08 -11.56
CA LEU A 307 -6.95 -0.34 -11.03
C LEU A 307 -6.84 -1.48 -10.01
N ASP A 308 -7.25 -1.26 -8.77
CA ASP A 308 -6.88 -2.16 -7.68
C ASP A 308 -8.05 -2.52 -6.76
N ASP A 309 -7.90 -3.63 -6.06
CA ASP A 309 -8.86 -4.13 -5.09
C ASP A 309 -8.54 -3.62 -3.67
N THR A 310 -9.21 -4.12 -2.63
CA THR A 310 -9.04 -3.66 -1.24
C THR A 310 -9.07 -4.83 -0.25
N TYR A 311 -8.51 -4.63 0.94
CA TYR A 311 -8.48 -5.62 2.02
C TYR A 311 -9.55 -5.43 3.08
N GLY A 312 -10.83 -5.31 2.68
CA GLY A 312 -11.89 -5.14 3.67
C GLY A 312 -12.06 -6.30 4.65
N HIS A 313 -11.54 -7.51 4.35
CA HIS A 313 -11.54 -8.64 5.29
C HIS A 313 -10.76 -8.39 6.58
N TYR A 314 -9.70 -7.55 6.54
CA TYR A 314 -8.99 -7.15 7.74
C TYR A 314 -9.79 -6.13 8.55
N LEU A 315 -10.44 -5.18 7.89
CA LEU A 315 -11.05 -4.00 8.53
C LEU A 315 -12.47 -4.26 9.04
N ALA A 316 -13.21 -5.19 8.42
CA ALA A 316 -14.64 -5.41 8.67
C ALA A 316 -15.03 -5.56 10.15
N GLY A 317 -14.19 -6.22 10.95
CA GLY A 317 -14.48 -6.51 12.36
C GLY A 317 -13.76 -5.62 13.37
N VAL A 318 -12.84 -4.77 12.93
CA VAL A 318 -11.90 -4.06 13.82
C VAL A 318 -11.97 -2.55 13.70
N ASP A 319 -12.33 -2.06 12.52
CA ASP A 319 -12.41 -0.64 12.20
C ASP A 319 -13.74 -0.03 12.68
N ALA A 320 -13.74 1.26 12.99
CA ALA A 320 -14.93 1.98 13.43
C ALA A 320 -16.05 1.94 12.38
N ASP A 321 -15.69 2.04 11.10
CA ASP A 321 -16.56 1.94 9.93
C ASP A 321 -16.50 0.54 9.31
N GLY A 322 -16.22 -0.50 10.11
CA GLY A 322 -16.08 -1.89 9.66
C GLY A 322 -17.23 -2.42 8.80
N ALA A 323 -18.49 -2.02 9.06
CA ALA A 323 -19.63 -2.41 8.22
C ALA A 323 -19.55 -1.83 6.79
N VAL A 324 -18.98 -0.63 6.64
CA VAL A 324 -18.72 0.02 5.35
C VAL A 324 -17.57 -0.66 4.62
N HIS A 325 -16.46 -0.94 5.30
CA HIS A 325 -15.35 -1.70 4.70
C HIS A 325 -15.78 -3.11 4.27
N HIS A 326 -16.66 -3.73 5.05
CA HIS A 326 -17.24 -5.02 4.70
C HIS A 326 -18.09 -4.91 3.42
N TRP A 327 -18.96 -3.91 3.32
CA TRP A 327 -19.74 -3.66 2.09
C TRP A 327 -18.84 -3.37 0.89
N ASP A 328 -17.86 -2.49 1.04
CA ASP A 328 -16.96 -2.11 -0.05
C ASP A 328 -16.22 -3.32 -0.61
N TRP A 329 -15.73 -4.21 0.26
CA TRP A 329 -15.03 -5.42 -0.13
C TRP A 329 -15.93 -6.49 -0.77
N LEU A 330 -17.16 -6.65 -0.28
CA LEU A 330 -18.12 -7.59 -0.88
C LEU A 330 -18.67 -7.09 -2.23
N ASN A 331 -18.71 -5.77 -2.45
CA ASN A 331 -19.26 -5.14 -3.66
C ASN A 331 -18.15 -4.70 -4.62
N ASN A 332 -17.31 -5.66 -5.00
CA ASN A 332 -16.22 -5.50 -5.97
C ASN A 332 -16.43 -6.45 -7.16
N GLU A 333 -16.14 -5.99 -8.40
CA GLU A 333 -16.31 -6.78 -9.64
C GLU A 333 -15.53 -8.11 -9.65
N ASN A 334 -14.38 -8.14 -8.96
CA ASN A 334 -13.53 -9.33 -8.83
C ASN A 334 -13.96 -10.24 -7.66
N GLY A 335 -15.01 -9.85 -6.93
CA GLY A 335 -15.41 -10.48 -5.68
C GLY A 335 -14.51 -10.11 -4.49
N PRO A 336 -14.68 -10.78 -3.35
CA PRO A 336 -13.94 -10.47 -2.12
C PRO A 336 -12.44 -10.80 -2.28
N TYR A 337 -11.65 -9.78 -2.61
CA TYR A 337 -10.22 -9.92 -2.87
C TYR A 337 -9.44 -10.36 -1.62
N VAL A 338 -8.56 -11.34 -1.81
CA VAL A 338 -7.57 -11.75 -0.83
C VAL A 338 -6.24 -11.87 -1.55
N ARG A 339 -5.19 -11.27 -0.98
CA ARG A 339 -3.85 -11.36 -1.55
C ARG A 339 -3.40 -12.82 -1.58
N GLY A 340 -2.84 -13.23 -2.71
CA GLY A 340 -2.24 -14.55 -2.84
C GLY A 340 -1.21 -14.79 -1.72
N PHE A 341 -1.27 -15.97 -1.13
CA PHE A 341 -0.49 -16.42 0.04
C PHE A 341 -0.91 -15.85 1.41
N ASN A 342 -1.90 -14.93 1.45
CA ASN A 342 -2.51 -14.43 2.69
C ASN A 342 -3.93 -14.98 2.91
N GLU A 343 -4.32 -16.05 2.20
CA GLU A 343 -5.59 -16.74 2.42
C GLU A 343 -5.81 -17.21 3.87
N PRO A 344 -4.79 -17.63 4.65
CA PRO A 344 -4.98 -17.90 6.08
C PRO A 344 -5.54 -16.70 6.84
N ASP A 345 -5.11 -15.48 6.50
CA ASP A 345 -5.48 -14.25 7.20
C ASP A 345 -6.97 -13.94 6.98
N ALA A 346 -7.50 -14.21 5.77
CA ALA A 346 -8.93 -14.12 5.50
C ALA A 346 -9.74 -15.14 6.33
N ILE A 347 -9.24 -16.37 6.54
CA ILE A 347 -9.93 -17.35 7.41
C ILE A 347 -9.89 -16.93 8.88
N LEU A 348 -8.82 -16.26 9.30
CA LEU A 348 -8.57 -15.83 10.67
C LEU A 348 -9.39 -14.61 11.06
N PHE A 349 -9.31 -13.54 10.27
CA PHE A 349 -9.79 -12.21 10.67
C PHE A 349 -11.18 -11.87 10.12
N TYR A 350 -11.60 -12.48 9.01
CA TYR A 350 -12.94 -12.26 8.49
C TYR A 350 -14.00 -13.02 9.30
N ASP A 351 -15.04 -12.32 9.73
CA ASP A 351 -16.24 -12.89 10.32
C ASP A 351 -17.45 -12.57 9.42
N ASP A 352 -17.97 -13.59 8.75
CA ASP A 352 -19.08 -13.47 7.81
C ASP A 352 -20.45 -13.25 8.47
N THR A 353 -20.50 -13.16 9.80
CA THR A 353 -21.68 -12.75 10.55
C THR A 353 -21.74 -11.24 10.78
N LEU A 354 -20.65 -10.51 10.48
CA LEU A 354 -20.59 -9.07 10.64
C LEU A 354 -21.57 -8.35 9.70
N PRO A 355 -22.15 -7.22 10.15
CA PRO A 355 -22.98 -6.43 9.27
C PRO A 355 -22.17 -5.91 8.08
N SER A 356 -22.85 -5.76 6.95
CA SER A 356 -22.34 -5.07 5.76
C SER A 356 -23.31 -3.94 5.45
N GLN A 357 -22.79 -2.74 5.27
CA GLN A 357 -23.58 -1.54 5.09
C GLN A 357 -22.96 -0.60 4.05
N GLU A 358 -23.75 -0.23 3.04
CA GLU A 358 -23.39 0.85 2.11
C GLU A 358 -23.16 2.17 2.87
N PRO A 359 -22.18 3.01 2.48
CA PRO A 359 -21.95 4.32 3.10
C PRO A 359 -23.23 5.15 3.19
N THR A 360 -23.47 5.76 4.36
CA THR A 360 -24.66 6.62 4.58
C THR A 360 -24.44 8.08 4.19
N ARG A 361 -23.19 8.45 3.91
CA ARG A 361 -22.79 9.78 3.44
C ARG A 361 -23.21 10.00 1.98
N GLY A 362 -23.32 11.28 1.59
CA GLY A 362 -23.62 11.66 0.21
C GLY A 362 -22.58 11.07 -0.77
N PRO A 363 -23.00 10.69 -1.99
CA PRO A 363 -22.12 9.99 -2.93
C PRO A 363 -21.06 10.89 -3.56
N THR A 364 -21.35 12.19 -3.72
CA THR A 364 -20.34 13.21 -4.04
C THR A 364 -19.58 13.58 -2.77
N ILE A 365 -18.26 13.47 -2.83
CA ILE A 365 -17.35 13.69 -1.71
C ILE A 365 -16.19 14.55 -2.20
N PHE A 366 -15.92 15.63 -1.49
CA PHE A 366 -14.79 16.51 -1.76
C PHE A 366 -13.80 16.38 -0.62
N MET A 367 -12.56 16.02 -0.94
CA MET A 367 -11.46 15.87 -0.01
C MET A 367 -10.30 16.77 -0.47
N PRO A 368 -10.37 18.10 -0.24
CA PRO A 368 -9.33 19.02 -0.69
C PRO A 368 -7.93 18.71 -0.17
N ALA A 369 -7.77 18.36 1.11
CA ALA A 369 -6.46 18.04 1.70
C ALA A 369 -5.88 16.74 1.15
N ALA A 370 -6.73 15.77 0.83
CA ALA A 370 -6.31 14.55 0.12
C ALA A 370 -6.09 14.77 -1.39
N GLY A 371 -6.51 15.90 -1.96
CA GLY A 371 -6.36 16.22 -3.38
C GLY A 371 -7.38 15.57 -4.31
N ASP A 372 -8.49 15.05 -3.78
CA ASP A 372 -9.49 14.31 -4.55
C ASP A 372 -10.91 14.92 -4.45
N ALA A 373 -11.51 15.21 -5.60
CA ALA A 373 -12.92 15.57 -5.71
C ALA A 373 -13.68 14.49 -6.48
N VAL A 374 -14.50 13.72 -5.76
CA VAL A 374 -15.33 12.65 -6.29
C VAL A 374 -16.75 13.15 -6.51
N PHE A 375 -17.19 13.14 -7.76
CA PHE A 375 -18.60 13.34 -8.12
C PHE A 375 -19.23 11.99 -8.38
N ARG A 376 -20.36 11.68 -7.73
CA ARG A 376 -21.03 10.39 -7.94
C ARG A 376 -22.55 10.50 -7.79
N THR A 377 -23.29 9.73 -8.58
CA THR A 377 -24.77 9.66 -8.55
C THR A 377 -25.30 8.95 -7.31
N ASP A 378 -24.76 7.78 -7.01
CA ASP A 378 -25.06 6.92 -5.86
C ASP A 378 -23.90 5.90 -5.69
N TRP A 379 -23.98 4.97 -4.74
CA TRP A 379 -22.92 3.98 -4.48
C TRP A 379 -23.04 2.68 -5.30
N SER A 380 -24.01 2.60 -6.21
CA SER A 380 -24.28 1.40 -7.02
C SER A 380 -23.24 1.18 -8.12
N THR A 381 -23.22 -0.03 -8.68
CA THR A 381 -22.33 -0.39 -9.79
C THR A 381 -22.64 0.33 -11.10
N ASP A 382 -23.84 0.90 -11.23
CA ASP A 382 -24.28 1.64 -12.42
C ASP A 382 -24.01 3.15 -12.30
N ALA A 383 -23.40 3.59 -11.19
CA ALA A 383 -23.18 5.00 -10.91
C ALA A 383 -22.33 5.69 -11.99
N THR A 384 -22.73 6.90 -12.36
CA THR A 384 -21.84 7.86 -13.02
C THR A 384 -20.91 8.48 -11.98
N TYR A 385 -19.62 8.46 -12.26
CA TYR A 385 -18.52 8.83 -11.39
C TYR A 385 -17.49 9.68 -12.12
N LEU A 386 -17.02 10.77 -11.51
CA LEU A 386 -15.84 11.50 -11.96
C LEU A 386 -14.92 11.75 -10.77
N LEU A 387 -13.64 11.40 -10.93
CA LEU A 387 -12.57 11.83 -10.04
C LEU A 387 -11.88 13.04 -10.65
N LEU A 388 -11.76 14.13 -9.91
CA LEU A 388 -11.03 15.33 -10.29
C LEU A 388 -9.84 15.51 -9.33
N ARG A 389 -8.64 15.62 -9.91
CA ARG A 389 -7.36 15.65 -9.18
C ARG A 389 -6.89 17.07 -8.90
N GLY A 390 -6.47 17.31 -7.67
CA GLY A 390 -5.95 18.59 -7.19
C GLY A 390 -5.07 18.38 -5.96
N GLU A 391 -4.04 17.55 -6.12
CA GLU A 391 -3.09 17.23 -5.06
C GLU A 391 -2.13 18.39 -4.79
N HIS A 392 -1.80 18.56 -3.51
CA HIS A 392 -0.86 19.58 -3.03
C HIS A 392 -0.22 19.15 -1.71
N GLY A 393 0.87 19.82 -1.34
CA GLY A 393 1.51 19.60 -0.05
C GLY A 393 1.92 18.14 0.14
N ARG A 394 1.56 17.53 1.28
CA ARG A 394 2.05 16.20 1.64
C ARG A 394 1.72 15.12 0.62
N VAL A 395 0.47 15.06 0.13
CA VAL A 395 0.05 13.99 -0.78
C VAL A 395 0.80 14.04 -2.11
N ARG A 396 1.11 15.23 -2.62
CA ARG A 396 1.94 15.42 -3.82
C ARG A 396 3.43 15.19 -3.52
N GLU A 397 3.94 15.92 -2.53
CA GLU A 397 5.38 15.97 -2.27
C GLU A 397 5.95 14.63 -1.79
N GLN A 398 5.20 13.87 -1.00
CA GLN A 398 5.66 12.59 -0.44
C GLN A 398 5.31 11.39 -1.31
N GLY A 399 4.60 11.58 -2.44
CA GLY A 399 4.45 10.57 -3.48
C GLY A 399 5.78 10.32 -4.20
N PHE A 400 6.65 11.34 -4.23
CA PHE A 400 8.03 11.25 -4.66
C PHE A 400 8.17 10.61 -6.06
N GLY A 401 8.82 9.46 -6.18
CA GLY A 401 8.96 8.74 -7.45
C GLY A 401 7.65 8.11 -7.95
N HIS A 402 6.64 7.97 -7.09
CA HIS A 402 5.32 7.45 -7.49
C HIS A 402 4.39 8.52 -8.05
N GLU A 403 4.75 9.79 -7.89
CA GLU A 403 3.93 10.93 -8.30
C GLU A 403 3.89 11.13 -9.82
N HIS A 404 2.73 11.56 -10.33
CA HIS A 404 2.53 11.88 -11.74
C HIS A 404 2.29 13.40 -11.90
N ALA A 405 2.66 13.95 -13.05
CA ALA A 405 2.37 15.34 -13.38
C ALA A 405 0.92 15.48 -13.89
N ASP A 406 -0.05 15.26 -13.01
CA ASP A 406 -1.47 15.03 -13.34
C ASP A 406 -2.43 16.15 -12.88
N GLU A 407 -1.91 17.34 -12.60
CA GLU A 407 -2.71 18.42 -12.01
C GLU A 407 -3.95 18.75 -12.84
N THR A 408 -5.08 18.91 -12.15
CA THR A 408 -6.40 19.17 -12.74
C THR A 408 -6.94 18.01 -13.60
N SER A 409 -6.24 16.88 -13.69
CA SER A 409 -6.71 15.73 -14.46
C SER A 409 -8.01 15.18 -13.91
N PHE A 410 -8.70 14.39 -14.73
CA PHE A 410 -9.90 13.70 -14.30
C PHE A 410 -10.06 12.33 -14.96
N ILE A 411 -10.72 11.45 -14.22
CA ILE A 411 -11.16 10.12 -14.67
C ILE A 411 -12.69 10.13 -14.68
N LEU A 412 -13.32 9.50 -15.68
CA LEU A 412 -14.77 9.38 -15.79
C LEU A 412 -15.15 7.92 -15.97
N TYR A 413 -16.02 7.41 -15.11
CA TYR A 413 -16.66 6.10 -15.22
C TYR A 413 -18.17 6.30 -15.32
N ALA A 414 -18.82 5.64 -16.27
CA ALA A 414 -20.28 5.60 -16.36
C ALA A 414 -20.74 4.39 -17.17
N HIS A 415 -21.95 3.92 -16.89
CA HIS A 415 -22.56 2.80 -17.62
C HIS A 415 -21.72 1.51 -17.61
N GLY A 416 -21.06 1.23 -16.49
CA GLY A 416 -20.25 0.02 -16.33
C GLY A 416 -18.83 0.11 -16.92
N GLU A 417 -18.42 1.26 -17.46
CA GLU A 417 -17.18 1.40 -18.24
C GLU A 417 -16.39 2.65 -17.85
N MET A 418 -15.06 2.54 -17.89
CA MET A 418 -14.16 3.70 -17.85
C MET A 418 -14.24 4.43 -19.19
N LEU A 419 -14.62 5.71 -19.19
CA LEU A 419 -14.81 6.53 -20.39
C LEU A 419 -13.66 7.53 -20.61
N ALA A 420 -13.30 8.27 -19.56
CA ALA A 420 -12.06 9.05 -19.52
C ALA A 420 -11.08 8.28 -18.62
N VAL A 421 -9.94 7.91 -19.20
CA VAL A 421 -8.96 7.01 -18.57
C VAL A 421 -7.69 7.79 -18.22
N ASP A 422 -7.04 7.34 -17.16
CA ASP A 422 -5.69 7.77 -16.83
C ASP A 422 -4.63 6.86 -17.47
N GLY A 423 -3.42 7.37 -17.69
CA GLY A 423 -2.27 6.57 -18.10
C GLY A 423 -1.92 5.48 -17.08
N GLY A 424 -2.16 5.76 -15.79
CA GLY A 424 -1.91 4.88 -14.65
C GLY A 424 -0.51 4.28 -14.66
N TYR A 425 -0.40 3.06 -14.14
CA TYR A 425 0.89 2.42 -13.90
C TYR A 425 1.18 1.22 -14.80
N ILE A 426 2.45 1.06 -15.18
CA ILE A 426 2.96 -0.12 -15.91
C ILE A 426 3.73 -1.05 -14.95
N ASN A 427 4.83 -0.52 -14.40
CA ASN A 427 5.69 -1.06 -13.34
C ASN A 427 6.77 0.00 -13.06
N PHE A 428 7.46 -0.10 -11.93
CA PHE A 428 8.37 0.94 -11.47
C PHE A 428 9.47 1.24 -12.49
N THR A 429 10.08 0.21 -13.08
CA THR A 429 11.12 0.39 -14.12
C THR A 429 10.63 1.13 -15.37
N ASN A 430 9.32 1.14 -15.63
CA ASN A 430 8.72 1.71 -16.83
C ASN A 430 7.74 2.86 -16.56
N HIS A 431 7.59 3.30 -15.32
CA HIS A 431 6.61 4.31 -14.91
C HIS A 431 6.82 5.68 -15.59
N ASP A 432 8.07 6.01 -15.92
CA ASP A 432 8.48 7.19 -16.68
C ASP A 432 7.82 7.35 -18.06
N LYS A 433 7.12 6.32 -18.54
CA LYS A 433 6.38 6.35 -19.82
C LYS A 433 4.98 6.95 -19.67
N VAL A 434 4.48 7.05 -18.45
CA VAL A 434 3.08 7.37 -18.13
C VAL A 434 2.93 8.45 -17.06
N ASN A 435 3.99 8.81 -16.33
CA ASN A 435 3.98 9.85 -15.28
C ASN A 435 4.08 11.30 -15.75
N TRP A 436 4.01 11.55 -17.06
CA TRP A 436 4.08 12.90 -17.62
C TRP A 436 2.68 13.43 -17.92
N GLY A 437 2.48 14.76 -17.82
CA GLY A 437 1.22 15.43 -18.14
C GLY A 437 0.59 15.09 -19.50
N ASN A 438 1.37 14.58 -20.46
CA ASN A 438 0.87 14.15 -21.75
C ASN A 438 0.06 12.83 -21.72
N ALA A 439 0.06 12.11 -20.61
CA ALA A 439 -0.66 10.86 -20.38
C ALA A 439 -2.01 11.06 -19.66
N HIS A 440 -2.30 12.28 -19.21
CA HIS A 440 -3.48 12.62 -18.40
C HIS A 440 -4.46 13.54 -19.14
N SER A 441 -5.73 13.52 -18.72
CA SER A 441 -6.79 14.38 -19.29
C SER A 441 -6.74 15.80 -18.72
N LEU A 442 -5.75 16.60 -19.13
CA LEU A 442 -5.48 17.96 -18.63
C LEU A 442 -5.22 18.99 -19.74
N ILE A 443 -4.87 20.23 -19.35
CA ILE A 443 -4.48 21.30 -20.29
C ILE A 443 -2.96 21.27 -20.52
N MET A 444 -2.52 21.13 -21.77
CA MET A 444 -1.12 21.37 -22.12
C MET A 444 -0.88 22.85 -22.45
N ILE A 445 0.31 23.33 -22.16
CA ILE A 445 0.79 24.68 -22.52
C ILE A 445 2.01 24.51 -23.42
N ASP A 446 1.93 25.05 -24.64
CA ASP A 446 2.99 24.98 -25.65
C ASP A 446 3.50 23.53 -25.90
N GLY A 447 2.57 22.56 -25.86
CA GLY A 447 2.84 21.13 -26.05
C GLY A 447 3.41 20.41 -24.81
N GLN A 448 3.53 21.08 -23.67
CA GLN A 448 4.04 20.54 -22.41
C GLN A 448 2.94 20.47 -21.35
N GLY A 449 2.98 19.43 -20.51
CA GLY A 449 2.12 19.32 -19.35
C GLY A 449 2.77 20.01 -18.15
N PRO A 450 2.23 19.79 -16.95
CA PRO A 450 2.93 20.18 -15.74
C PRO A 450 4.32 19.51 -15.64
N PRO A 451 5.27 20.13 -14.93
CA PRO A 451 6.64 19.64 -14.85
C PRO A 451 6.73 18.31 -14.09
N LEU A 452 7.78 17.55 -14.37
CA LEU A 452 8.18 16.38 -13.59
C LEU A 452 9.63 16.60 -13.20
N ASP A 453 9.91 16.73 -11.92
CA ASP A 453 11.25 17.01 -11.43
C ASP A 453 12.07 15.73 -11.34
N ARG A 454 13.29 15.81 -11.88
CA ARG A 454 14.18 14.64 -11.98
C ARG A 454 15.58 14.96 -11.49
N ILE A 455 16.13 14.05 -10.68
CA ILE A 455 17.52 14.08 -10.24
C ILE A 455 18.20 12.81 -10.71
N SER A 456 19.32 12.96 -11.41
CA SER A 456 20.09 11.83 -11.97
C SER A 456 19.26 10.88 -12.86
N GLY A 457 18.16 11.38 -13.44
CA GLY A 457 17.27 10.60 -14.29
C GLY A 457 16.18 9.82 -13.55
N ALA A 458 16.03 9.95 -12.24
CA ALA A 458 14.87 9.43 -11.50
C ALA A 458 13.87 10.57 -11.23
N ALA A 459 12.57 10.29 -11.27
CA ALA A 459 11.55 11.22 -10.77
C ALA A 459 11.70 11.37 -9.25
N VAL A 460 11.62 12.62 -8.77
CA VAL A 460 11.74 12.97 -7.35
C VAL A 460 10.60 13.88 -6.86
N ASP A 461 9.81 14.39 -7.80
CA ASP A 461 8.56 15.11 -7.55
C ASP A 461 7.76 15.12 -8.85
N GLY A 462 6.43 15.11 -8.75
CA GLY A 462 5.55 15.21 -9.90
C GLY A 462 4.62 16.41 -9.80
N GLY A 463 4.53 17.12 -10.91
CA GLY A 463 3.70 18.30 -11.02
C GLY A 463 4.12 19.45 -10.12
N GLU A 464 3.13 20.29 -9.83
CA GLU A 464 3.08 21.47 -8.99
C GLU A 464 1.83 21.34 -8.12
N ASP A 465 1.74 22.13 -7.05
CA ASP A 465 0.52 22.11 -6.23
C ASP A 465 -0.73 22.53 -7.03
N ALA A 466 -1.75 21.69 -6.94
CA ALA A 466 -3.10 21.96 -7.38
C ALA A 466 -4.07 21.96 -6.18
N TYR A 467 -5.07 22.83 -6.19
CA TYR A 467 -5.93 23.04 -5.02
C TYR A 467 -7.40 22.91 -5.40
N ILE A 468 -8.09 21.96 -4.78
CA ILE A 468 -9.55 21.87 -4.84
C ILE A 468 -10.14 23.01 -4.00
N GLU A 469 -10.94 23.84 -4.64
CA GLU A 469 -11.54 25.04 -4.04
C GLU A 469 -13.04 25.11 -4.39
N GLN A 470 -13.76 26.00 -3.70
CA GLN A 470 -15.16 26.37 -3.97
C GLN A 470 -16.08 25.17 -4.26
N THR A 471 -16.24 24.27 -3.30
CA THR A 471 -17.08 23.08 -3.46
C THR A 471 -18.54 23.34 -3.11
N LEU A 472 -19.47 22.62 -3.76
CA LEU A 472 -20.91 22.72 -3.51
C LEU A 472 -21.61 21.40 -3.85
N THR A 473 -22.48 20.95 -2.93
CA THR A 473 -23.49 19.92 -3.21
C THR A 473 -24.87 20.57 -3.22
N HIS A 474 -25.62 20.41 -4.30
CA HIS A 474 -26.95 21.02 -4.44
C HIS A 474 -27.93 20.09 -5.17
N ALA A 475 -29.23 20.37 -5.05
CA ALA A 475 -30.28 19.58 -5.72
C ALA A 475 -30.18 19.65 -7.25
N ALA A 476 -29.68 20.76 -7.79
CA ALA A 476 -29.50 20.98 -9.24
C ALA A 476 -28.17 20.43 -9.78
N GLY A 477 -27.29 19.93 -8.92
CA GLY A 477 -25.97 19.43 -9.30
C GLY A 477 -24.90 19.78 -8.28
N ASP A 478 -23.74 19.15 -8.46
CA ASP A 478 -22.60 19.29 -7.58
C ASP A 478 -21.45 19.99 -8.31
N TYR A 479 -20.64 20.78 -7.61
CA TYR A 479 -19.60 21.62 -8.20
C TYR A 479 -18.32 21.56 -7.38
N ALA A 480 -17.19 21.51 -8.07
CA ALA A 480 -15.87 21.81 -7.51
C ALA A 480 -15.00 22.45 -8.59
N GLU A 481 -13.93 23.09 -8.17
CA GLU A 481 -12.91 23.59 -9.07
C GLU A 481 -11.52 23.29 -8.55
N VAL A 482 -10.57 23.15 -9.48
CA VAL A 482 -9.17 22.98 -9.15
C VAL A 482 -8.38 24.15 -9.74
N ARG A 483 -7.58 24.79 -8.90
CA ARG A 483 -6.62 25.81 -9.28
C ARG A 483 -5.22 25.21 -9.31
N ALA A 484 -4.50 25.40 -10.41
CA ALA A 484 -3.10 25.00 -10.55
C ALA A 484 -2.31 26.12 -11.24
N ALA A 485 -0.99 26.05 -11.19
CA ALA A 485 -0.12 26.93 -11.97
C ALA A 485 1.12 26.16 -12.42
N TYR A 486 1.40 26.18 -13.72
CA TYR A 486 2.60 25.60 -14.29
C TYR A 486 2.97 26.34 -15.57
N LEU A 487 4.27 26.31 -15.92
CA LEU A 487 4.81 26.91 -17.15
C LEU A 487 4.45 28.40 -17.32
N ASP A 488 4.51 29.15 -16.22
CA ASP A 488 4.16 30.59 -16.12
C ASP A 488 2.70 30.91 -16.54
N ALA A 489 1.78 29.96 -16.39
CA ALA A 489 0.35 30.21 -16.53
C ALA A 489 -0.42 29.76 -15.29
N SER A 490 -1.51 30.47 -14.99
CA SER A 490 -2.48 30.02 -14.00
C SER A 490 -3.65 29.34 -14.69
N LEU A 491 -4.11 28.25 -14.08
CA LEU A 491 -5.19 27.42 -14.59
C LEU A 491 -6.28 27.26 -13.53
N ARG A 492 -7.52 27.25 -13.99
CA ARG A 492 -8.69 26.93 -13.17
C ARG A 492 -9.63 26.03 -13.96
N ARG A 493 -9.75 24.78 -13.53
CA ARG A 493 -10.71 23.82 -14.06
C ARG A 493 -11.94 23.81 -13.17
N ARG A 494 -13.12 24.04 -13.74
CA ARG A 494 -14.40 24.02 -13.02
C ARG A 494 -15.23 22.85 -13.52
N VAL A 495 -15.72 22.02 -12.61
CA VAL A 495 -16.56 20.86 -12.94
C VAL A 495 -17.91 21.02 -12.26
N LEU A 496 -18.98 20.96 -13.07
CA LEU A 496 -20.36 20.88 -12.60
C LEU A 496 -20.95 19.55 -13.02
N PHE A 497 -21.37 18.73 -12.06
CA PHE A 497 -22.17 17.54 -12.29
C PHE A 497 -23.66 17.92 -12.35
N ALA A 498 -24.07 18.47 -13.49
CA ALA A 498 -25.38 19.09 -13.70
C ALA A 498 -26.50 18.04 -13.62
N ASN A 499 -27.48 18.28 -12.76
CA ASN A 499 -28.58 17.37 -12.44
C ASN A 499 -28.14 15.94 -12.06
N ARG A 500 -26.86 15.73 -11.76
CA ARG A 500 -26.24 14.39 -11.65
C ARG A 500 -26.48 13.50 -12.88
N GLU A 501 -26.55 14.10 -14.07
CA GLU A 501 -26.75 13.41 -15.34
C GLU A 501 -25.55 13.55 -16.28
N TYR A 502 -24.90 14.71 -16.29
CA TYR A 502 -23.77 14.99 -17.16
C TYR A 502 -22.81 16.01 -16.54
N PHE A 503 -21.57 16.01 -17.03
CA PHE A 503 -20.54 16.94 -16.58
C PHE A 503 -20.41 18.12 -17.53
N VAL A 504 -20.28 19.32 -16.94
CA VAL A 504 -19.82 20.53 -17.64
C VAL A 504 -18.44 20.85 -17.08
N ILE A 505 -17.42 20.80 -17.94
CA ILE A 505 -16.04 21.17 -17.60
C ILE A 505 -15.73 22.50 -18.28
N ALA A 506 -15.30 23.48 -17.50
CA ALA A 506 -14.94 24.82 -17.98
C ALA A 506 -13.56 25.22 -17.48
N ASP A 507 -12.60 25.25 -18.40
CA ASP A 507 -11.22 25.63 -18.14
C ASP A 507 -10.99 27.13 -18.40
N GLU A 508 -10.23 27.76 -17.51
CA GLU A 508 -9.71 29.12 -17.66
C GLU A 508 -8.20 29.08 -17.51
N ALA A 509 -7.50 29.69 -18.47
CA ALA A 509 -6.05 29.76 -18.51
C ALA A 509 -5.61 31.21 -18.71
N THR A 510 -4.68 31.68 -17.90
CA THR A 510 -4.16 33.05 -17.95
C THR A 510 -2.63 33.07 -17.94
N SER A 511 -2.03 33.89 -18.81
CA SER A 511 -0.58 34.08 -18.94
C SER A 511 -0.30 35.53 -19.38
N ASP A 512 0.86 36.07 -19.00
CA ASP A 512 1.32 37.42 -19.38
C ASP A 512 1.76 37.52 -20.85
N HIS A 513 1.87 36.37 -21.53
CA HIS A 513 2.26 36.26 -22.94
C HIS A 513 1.31 35.33 -23.69
N GLY A 514 1.27 35.45 -25.03
CA GLY A 514 0.51 34.53 -25.86
C GLY A 514 1.06 33.10 -25.77
N ARG A 515 0.19 32.13 -25.50
CA ARG A 515 0.49 30.70 -25.35
C ARG A 515 -0.43 29.86 -26.23
N VAL A 516 -0.01 28.63 -26.54
CA VAL A 516 -0.89 27.60 -27.11
C VAL A 516 -1.41 26.72 -25.99
N TYR A 517 -2.72 26.58 -25.89
CA TYR A 517 -3.37 25.69 -24.93
C TYR A 517 -4.02 24.52 -25.64
N GLU A 518 -3.70 23.29 -25.22
CA GLU A 518 -4.32 22.07 -25.75
C GLU A 518 -5.17 21.41 -24.66
N TRP A 519 -6.45 21.19 -24.94
CA TRP A 519 -7.33 20.42 -24.06
C TRP A 519 -7.23 18.93 -24.40
N ARG A 520 -6.75 18.10 -23.48
CA ARG A 520 -6.59 16.66 -23.70
C ARG A 520 -7.66 15.85 -22.97
N LEU A 521 -8.11 14.81 -23.65
CA LEU A 521 -8.99 13.78 -23.12
C LEU A 521 -8.47 12.43 -23.60
N HIS A 522 -8.11 11.61 -22.64
CA HIS A 522 -7.72 10.23 -22.84
C HIS A 522 -8.96 9.37 -22.63
N GLY A 523 -9.30 8.55 -23.61
CA GLY A 523 -10.40 7.60 -23.54
C GLY A 523 -10.03 6.32 -24.26
N ASN A 524 -10.95 5.37 -24.36
CA ASN A 524 -10.72 4.09 -25.05
C ASN A 524 -10.56 4.26 -26.57
N GLY A 525 -9.36 4.65 -27.00
CA GLY A 525 -8.99 4.82 -28.41
C GLY A 525 -8.70 3.46 -29.08
N GLY A 526 -9.71 2.79 -29.62
CA GLY A 526 -9.49 1.56 -30.41
C GLY A 526 -10.71 0.69 -30.69
N GLY A 527 -11.85 0.95 -30.05
CA GLY A 527 -13.11 0.24 -30.27
C GLY A 527 -14.31 1.18 -30.27
N THR A 528 -15.43 0.74 -30.87
CA THR A 528 -16.72 1.44 -30.74
C THR A 528 -17.41 0.98 -29.46
N SER A 529 -17.83 1.88 -28.56
CA SER A 529 -18.71 1.59 -27.42
C SER A 529 -20.15 1.23 -27.81
N GLY A 530 -20.38 0.82 -29.06
CA GLY A 530 -21.72 0.59 -29.63
C GLY A 530 -22.53 1.86 -29.95
N GLY A 531 -22.00 3.05 -29.62
CA GLY A 531 -22.63 4.35 -29.91
C GLY A 531 -22.15 5.01 -31.21
N SER A 532 -22.93 5.98 -31.70
CA SER A 532 -22.51 6.88 -32.79
C SER A 532 -21.63 8.00 -32.23
N TYR A 533 -20.33 7.95 -32.46
CA TYR A 533 -19.44 9.10 -32.26
C TYR A 533 -19.64 10.10 -33.40
N ALA A 534 -20.14 11.29 -33.08
CA ALA A 534 -20.18 12.42 -34.00
C ALA A 534 -19.26 13.52 -33.46
N ARG A 535 -18.38 14.03 -34.33
CA ARG A 535 -17.41 15.08 -34.02
C ARG A 535 -17.60 16.22 -35.01
N ASP A 536 -17.98 17.39 -34.51
CA ASP A 536 -18.00 18.62 -35.29
C ASP A 536 -16.71 19.42 -35.05
N GLY A 537 -15.89 19.59 -36.09
CA GLY A 537 -14.71 20.46 -36.08
C GLY A 537 -13.36 19.77 -36.32
N SER A 538 -12.43 20.51 -36.92
CA SER A 538 -11.07 20.03 -37.27
C SER A 538 -10.07 20.23 -36.13
N LEU A 539 -9.19 19.24 -35.93
CA LEU A 539 -7.99 19.33 -35.09
C LEU A 539 -7.17 20.57 -35.46
N GLY A 540 -6.97 21.48 -34.51
CA GLY A 540 -5.78 22.32 -34.50
C GLY A 540 -4.56 21.41 -34.35
N ARG A 541 -3.57 21.58 -35.22
CA ARG A 541 -2.34 20.80 -35.25
C ARG A 541 -1.37 21.22 -34.16
#